data_AF-A0A813HSC9-F1
#
_entry.id   AF-A0A813HSC9-F1
#
_cell.length_a   1.000
_cell.length_b   1.000
_cell.length_c   1.000
_cell.angle_alpha   90.00
_cell.angle_beta   90.00
_cell.angle_gamma   90.00
#
_symmetry.space_group_name_H-M   'P 1'
#
loop_
_entity.id
_entity.type
_entity.pdbx_description
1 polymer ?
#
loop_
_entity_poly.entity_id
_entity_poly.type
_entity_poly.pdbx_seq_one_letter_code
_entity_poly.pdbx_strand_id
1 'polypeptide(L)'
;MAPLAALPKPLRALLDDADFAGQEPVVFCGSCSPVTLTAGGCTDNPTYLCEAAGRRFTARYEARSSSEDDDADDDDDDYDDADVANKEKYGSGKKDKNKEKTPGSGGALKMSEALKGVNLYELISTTEGASQDEIKKAYRQMALTCHPDKQAQLEPAEQKKVAERFVMIQEAYELLSDPAKRMQYDSGLDFDDSLPKFKEGKQDFFEVFGEAFRRNARFSIRRPVPEVGSLKDTPGQWKKFYDFWFDFQSWRDPVILAENGGEEIHDLGAADCREEKRWMMKENARAAKHYKKEEVERIQKLVT
;
A
#
# COMPACT_ATOMS: atom_id res chain seq x y z
N MET A 1 19.57 -15.19 54.42
CA MET A 1 19.55 -16.29 53.43
C MET A 1 18.12 -16.82 53.35
N ALA A 2 17.38 -16.47 52.29
CA ALA A 2 16.05 -17.04 52.06
C ALA A 2 16.19 -18.48 51.54
N PRO A 3 15.28 -19.41 51.90
CA PRO A 3 15.38 -20.80 51.48
C PRO A 3 15.20 -20.90 49.96
N LEU A 4 16.09 -21.67 49.30
CA LEU A 4 16.13 -21.98 47.85
C LEU A 4 14.78 -22.44 47.26
N ALA A 5 13.81 -22.79 48.12
CA ALA A 5 12.45 -23.16 47.75
C ALA A 5 11.61 -22.03 47.12
N ALA A 6 11.98 -20.76 47.32
CA ALA A 6 11.15 -19.61 46.92
C ALA A 6 11.47 -19.01 45.53
N LEU A 7 12.41 -19.57 44.76
CA LEU A 7 12.75 -19.10 43.42
C LEU A 7 11.84 -19.72 42.33
N PRO A 8 11.47 -18.96 41.29
CA PRO A 8 10.70 -19.48 40.16
C PRO A 8 11.49 -20.55 39.39
N LYS A 9 10.79 -21.61 38.94
CA LYS A 9 11.38 -22.82 38.33
C LYS A 9 12.49 -22.60 37.28
N PRO A 10 12.44 -21.64 36.34
CA PRO A 10 13.50 -21.47 35.35
C PRO A 10 14.82 -20.92 35.95
N LEU A 11 14.77 -20.17 37.05
CA LEU A 11 15.96 -19.65 37.74
C LEU A 11 16.66 -20.72 38.57
N ARG A 12 15.92 -21.74 39.00
CA ARG A 12 16.45 -22.88 39.74
C ARG A 12 17.27 -23.81 38.84
N ALA A 13 16.82 -24.00 37.60
CA ALA A 13 17.51 -24.79 36.59
C ALA A 13 18.90 -24.23 36.23
N LEU A 14 19.06 -22.90 36.19
CA LEU A 14 20.34 -22.23 35.89
C LEU A 14 21.38 -22.32 37.02
N LEU A 15 20.97 -22.60 38.25
CA LEU A 15 21.87 -22.74 39.41
C LEU A 15 22.33 -24.19 39.63
N ASP A 16 21.65 -25.15 39.01
CA ASP A 16 21.97 -26.59 39.08
C ASP A 16 22.82 -27.06 37.87
N ASP A 17 23.14 -26.16 36.92
CA ASP A 17 24.04 -26.44 35.80
C ASP A 17 25.51 -26.51 36.26
N ALA A 18 26.14 -27.66 36.06
CA ALA A 18 27.49 -27.97 36.54
C ALA A 18 28.60 -27.03 35.98
N ASP A 19 28.32 -26.32 34.89
CA ASP A 19 29.27 -25.45 34.21
C ASP A 19 29.50 -24.10 34.92
N PHE A 20 28.68 -23.75 35.92
CA PHE A 20 28.78 -22.48 36.68
C PHE A 20 29.10 -22.67 38.17
N ALA A 21 29.46 -23.88 38.59
CA ALA A 21 29.85 -24.15 39.97
C ALA A 21 31.19 -23.46 40.32
N GLY A 22 31.13 -22.34 41.05
CA GLY A 22 32.29 -21.69 41.67
C GLY A 22 32.63 -20.28 41.20
N GLN A 23 31.80 -19.62 40.39
CA GLN A 23 31.98 -18.20 40.05
C GLN A 23 30.86 -17.33 40.61
N GLU A 24 31.22 -16.31 41.38
CA GLU A 24 30.26 -15.31 41.88
C GLU A 24 29.83 -14.38 40.73
N PRO A 25 28.52 -14.18 40.50
CA PRO A 25 28.06 -13.33 39.41
C PRO A 25 28.31 -11.85 39.72
N VAL A 26 28.98 -11.14 38.81
CA VAL A 26 29.20 -9.69 38.90
C VAL A 26 28.01 -8.96 38.26
N VAL A 27 27.36 -8.09 39.02
CA VAL A 27 26.20 -7.30 38.58
C VAL A 27 26.59 -5.81 38.48
N PHE A 28 26.29 -5.17 37.35
CA PHE A 28 26.48 -3.74 37.16
C PHE A 28 25.18 -2.96 37.46
N CYS A 29 25.29 -1.89 38.24
CA CYS A 29 24.18 -1.00 38.57
C CYS A 29 24.17 0.21 37.62
N GLY A 30 23.10 0.37 36.84
CA GLY A 30 22.97 1.41 35.81
C GLY A 30 22.49 2.79 36.30
N SER A 31 22.34 3.02 37.61
CA SER A 31 21.83 4.29 38.16
C SER A 31 22.88 5.16 38.85
N CYS A 32 24.14 4.74 38.91
CA CYS A 32 25.24 5.52 39.48
C CYS A 32 26.26 5.89 38.39
N SER A 33 26.42 7.18 38.12
CA SER A 33 27.57 7.73 37.38
C SER A 33 28.24 8.79 38.27
N PRO A 34 29.58 8.90 38.33
CA PRO A 34 30.58 8.22 37.51
C PRO A 34 31.03 6.86 38.05
N VAL A 35 31.44 6.02 37.10
CA VAL A 35 31.77 4.60 37.22
C VAL A 35 33.00 4.38 38.10
N THR A 36 32.80 3.89 39.32
CA THR A 36 33.84 3.24 40.11
C THR A 36 33.55 1.74 40.20
N LEU A 37 34.48 0.94 39.69
CA LEU A 37 34.50 -0.52 39.85
C LEU A 37 34.83 -0.85 41.31
N THR A 38 33.82 -1.16 42.10
CA THR A 38 34.00 -1.84 43.40
C THR A 38 33.31 -3.19 43.33
N ALA A 39 34.07 -4.27 43.57
CA ALA A 39 33.50 -5.60 43.73
C ALA A 39 32.59 -5.61 44.97
N GLY A 40 31.32 -5.99 44.77
CA GLY A 40 30.27 -5.96 45.80
C GLY A 40 29.25 -4.83 45.55
N GLY A 41 28.23 -5.12 44.74
CA GLY A 41 27.18 -4.16 44.38
C GLY A 41 26.23 -3.81 45.53
N CYS A 42 25.71 -2.59 45.51
CA CYS A 42 24.72 -2.07 46.45
C CYS A 42 23.38 -2.80 46.30
N THR A 43 22.95 -3.47 47.36
CA THR A 43 21.63 -4.10 47.46
C THR A 43 20.63 -3.08 47.99
N ASP A 44 19.75 -2.54 47.14
CA ASP A 44 18.44 -2.02 47.59
C ASP A 44 17.48 -1.82 46.40
N ASN A 45 16.33 -2.49 46.52
CA ASN A 45 15.07 -2.38 45.75
C ASN A 45 14.77 -3.42 44.63
N PRO A 46 13.66 -4.18 44.70
CA PRO A 46 13.41 -5.39 43.93
C PRO A 46 12.45 -5.14 42.76
N THR A 47 12.87 -4.36 41.77
CA THR A 47 12.11 -4.25 40.52
C THR A 47 13.04 -4.10 39.32
N TYR A 48 12.79 -4.94 38.31
CA TYR A 48 13.34 -4.98 36.94
C TYR A 48 14.55 -5.90 36.73
N LEU A 49 14.33 -7.06 36.10
CA LEU A 49 14.20 -7.36 34.65
C LEU A 49 15.58 -7.61 34.04
N CYS A 50 15.97 -8.88 34.00
CA CYS A 50 17.13 -9.35 33.25
C CYS A 50 16.86 -9.24 31.74
N GLU A 51 17.75 -8.63 30.96
CA GLU A 51 17.85 -8.89 29.52
C GLU A 51 18.98 -9.89 29.24
N ALA A 52 18.70 -10.81 28.31
CA ALA A 52 19.52 -11.98 28.01
C ALA A 52 20.80 -11.65 27.23
N ALA A 53 21.79 -12.53 27.36
CA ALA A 53 23.09 -12.50 26.69
C ALA A 53 22.96 -12.61 25.15
N GLY A 54 22.63 -11.51 24.47
CA GLY A 54 22.56 -11.43 23.01
C GLY A 54 23.59 -10.48 22.37
N ARG A 55 24.16 -9.55 23.12
CA ARG A 55 25.04 -8.49 22.58
C ARG A 55 26.46 -8.94 22.23
N ARG A 56 26.85 -10.18 22.59
CA ARG A 56 28.15 -10.75 22.20
C ARG A 56 28.12 -11.50 20.87
N PHE A 57 26.94 -11.73 20.29
CA PHE A 57 26.82 -12.44 19.01
C PHE A 57 27.01 -11.49 17.81
N THR A 58 26.53 -10.24 17.91
CA THR A 58 26.67 -9.21 16.86
C THR A 58 28.12 -8.74 16.69
N ALA A 59 28.86 -8.56 17.78
CA ALA A 59 30.26 -8.12 17.74
C ALA A 59 31.22 -9.09 17.02
N ARG A 60 30.85 -10.38 16.89
CA ARG A 60 31.64 -11.38 16.16
C ARG A 60 31.33 -11.42 14.66
N TYR A 61 30.16 -10.93 14.25
CA TYR A 61 29.76 -10.85 12.85
C TYR A 61 30.37 -9.61 12.19
N GLU A 62 30.37 -8.48 12.90
CA GLU A 62 30.93 -7.20 12.42
C GLU A 62 32.46 -7.25 12.24
N ALA A 63 33.17 -8.04 13.05
CA ALA A 63 34.63 -8.19 12.95
C ALA A 63 35.11 -9.07 11.78
N ARG A 64 34.20 -9.67 11.01
CA ARG A 64 34.52 -10.60 9.91
C ARG A 64 34.33 -9.98 8.52
N SER A 65 33.92 -8.72 8.46
CA SER A 65 33.63 -7.98 7.21
C SER A 65 34.74 -6.98 6.82
N SER A 66 35.92 -7.07 7.43
CA SER A 66 37.01 -6.11 7.24
C SER A 66 38.32 -6.82 6.82
N SER A 67 38.42 -7.21 5.55
CA SER A 67 39.70 -7.38 4.83
C SER A 67 39.49 -7.75 3.33
N GLU A 68 39.77 -6.78 2.44
CA GLU A 68 40.39 -6.84 1.08
C GLU A 68 39.75 -7.76 0.01
N ASP A 69 39.66 -7.49 -1.29
CA ASP A 69 39.73 -6.34 -2.23
C ASP A 69 39.20 -6.94 -3.55
N ASP A 70 38.35 -6.24 -4.33
CA ASP A 70 38.24 -6.36 -5.79
C ASP A 70 37.27 -5.27 -6.31
N ASP A 71 37.80 -4.38 -7.14
CA ASP A 71 37.18 -3.16 -7.64
C ASP A 71 36.17 -3.40 -8.80
N ALA A 72 35.08 -2.63 -8.72
CA ALA A 72 34.18 -2.14 -9.78
C ALA A 72 33.17 -3.12 -10.44
N ASP A 73 31.97 -3.18 -9.85
CA ASP A 73 30.74 -2.75 -10.54
C ASP A 73 29.73 -2.25 -9.49
N ASP A 74 29.38 -0.98 -9.63
CA ASP A 74 28.60 -0.16 -8.71
C ASP A 74 27.09 -0.39 -8.98
N ASP A 75 26.46 -1.30 -8.23
CA ASP A 75 25.00 -1.45 -8.16
C ASP A 75 24.61 -1.98 -6.76
N ASP A 76 24.99 -1.21 -5.74
CA ASP A 76 24.62 -1.43 -4.34
C ASP A 76 23.20 -0.85 -4.08
N ASP A 77 22.17 -1.54 -4.58
CA ASP A 77 20.78 -1.33 -4.19
C ASP A 77 20.46 -2.15 -2.92
N ASP A 78 21.12 -1.81 -1.81
CA ASP A 78 20.67 -2.11 -0.45
C ASP A 78 19.41 -1.28 -0.18
N TYR A 79 18.23 -1.87 -0.42
CA TYR A 79 16.96 -1.29 0.00
C TYR A 79 16.29 -2.19 1.01
N ASP A 80 16.47 -1.79 2.26
CA ASP A 80 15.58 -2.04 3.39
C ASP A 80 14.11 -2.13 2.93
N ASP A 81 13.51 -3.27 3.27
CA ASP A 81 12.07 -3.52 3.28
C ASP A 81 11.42 -2.63 4.36
N ALA A 82 11.33 -1.33 4.12
CA ALA A 82 10.56 -0.40 4.95
C ALA A 82 10.19 0.90 4.20
N ASP A 83 8.92 1.30 4.35
CA ASP A 83 8.38 2.62 4.05
C ASP A 83 8.05 2.97 2.58
N VAL A 84 7.04 2.28 2.04
CA VAL A 84 5.95 2.99 1.33
C VAL A 84 4.84 3.30 2.34
N ALA A 85 5.11 4.24 3.25
CA ALA A 85 4.09 4.92 4.04
C ALA A 85 4.61 6.27 4.54
N ASN A 86 4.01 7.31 3.99
CA ASN A 86 3.98 8.69 4.47
C ASN A 86 4.25 8.84 5.98
N LYS A 87 5.34 9.53 6.33
CA LYS A 87 5.73 9.80 7.72
C LYS A 87 5.87 11.30 7.95
N GLU A 88 4.76 12.02 7.95
CA GLU A 88 4.68 13.30 8.65
C GLU A 88 4.12 13.10 10.07
N LYS A 89 5.05 13.17 11.03
CA LYS A 89 4.97 13.98 12.25
C LYS A 89 3.72 13.78 13.14
N TYR A 90 3.87 13.05 14.25
CA TYR A 90 3.54 13.55 15.61
C TYR A 90 4.10 12.59 16.67
N GLY A 91 4.33 13.15 17.85
CA GLY A 91 4.97 12.51 18.99
C GLY A 91 4.24 11.28 19.56
N SER A 92 4.99 10.64 20.46
CA SER A 92 4.63 9.51 21.31
C SER A 92 3.14 9.44 21.71
N GLY A 93 2.47 8.34 21.33
CA GLY A 93 1.10 8.03 21.75
C GLY A 93 0.63 6.66 21.28
N LYS A 94 0.60 5.70 22.22
CA LYS A 94 -0.09 4.39 22.31
C LYS A 94 -0.73 3.76 21.04
N LYS A 95 -0.37 2.49 20.81
CA LYS A 95 -0.90 1.58 19.76
C LYS A 95 -2.40 1.25 19.95
N ASP A 96 -3.24 1.66 19.01
CA ASP A 96 -4.58 1.11 18.80
C ASP A 96 -4.55 -0.09 17.83
N LYS A 97 -5.22 -1.18 18.20
CA LYS A 97 -5.30 -2.45 17.45
C LYS A 97 -6.44 -2.46 16.42
N ASN A 98 -6.56 -1.44 15.59
CA ASN A 98 -7.47 -1.49 14.46
C ASN A 98 -6.92 -0.65 13.29
N LYS A 99 -5.84 -1.16 12.66
CA LYS A 99 -5.32 -0.62 11.41
C LYS A 99 -5.99 -1.39 10.28
N GLU A 100 -7.00 -0.78 9.65
CA GLU A 100 -7.53 -1.26 8.39
C GLU A 100 -6.35 -1.44 7.42
N LYS A 101 -6.17 -2.67 6.95
CA LYS A 101 -5.15 -3.02 5.97
C LYS A 101 -5.53 -2.31 4.68
N THR A 102 -4.69 -1.40 4.20
CA THR A 102 -4.72 -0.97 2.81
C THR A 102 -4.54 -2.24 1.95
N PRO A 103 -5.51 -2.58 1.09
CA PRO A 103 -5.47 -3.81 0.30
C PRO A 103 -4.60 -3.58 -0.92
N GLY A 104 -3.30 -3.40 -0.71
CA GLY A 104 -2.30 -3.47 -1.77
C GLY A 104 -1.98 -4.94 -2.03
N SER A 105 -2.83 -5.67 -2.76
CA SER A 105 -2.35 -6.86 -3.43
C SER A 105 -1.45 -6.37 -4.56
N GLY A 106 -0.13 -6.53 -4.44
CA GLY A 106 0.85 -6.11 -5.46
C GLY A 106 0.80 -6.90 -6.77
N GLY A 107 -0.38 -7.37 -7.18
CA GLY A 107 -0.63 -8.04 -8.44
C GLY A 107 -1.81 -7.40 -9.16
N ALA A 108 -1.82 -7.53 -10.49
CA ALA A 108 -2.87 -7.01 -11.36
C ALA A 108 -4.27 -7.53 -10.96
N LEU A 109 -5.30 -6.74 -11.28
CA LEU A 109 -6.69 -7.13 -11.12
C LEU A 109 -6.97 -8.39 -11.94
N LYS A 110 -7.34 -9.47 -11.27
CA LYS A 110 -7.79 -10.69 -11.95
C LYS A 110 -9.21 -10.49 -12.46
N MET A 111 -9.35 -10.32 -13.76
CA MET A 111 -10.62 -10.31 -14.48
C MET A 111 -10.63 -11.44 -15.51
N SER A 112 -11.78 -12.08 -15.69
CA SER A 112 -11.96 -13.04 -16.77
C SER A 112 -11.78 -12.37 -18.14
N GLU A 113 -11.31 -13.14 -19.12
CA GLU A 113 -11.10 -12.67 -20.49
C GLU A 113 -12.40 -12.14 -21.13
N ALA A 114 -13.55 -12.63 -20.69
CA ALA A 114 -14.86 -12.17 -21.13
C ALA A 114 -15.22 -10.75 -20.64
N LEU A 115 -14.63 -10.29 -19.53
CA LEU A 115 -14.83 -8.94 -19.00
C LEU A 115 -13.78 -7.94 -19.52
N LYS A 116 -12.66 -8.40 -20.06
CA LYS A 116 -11.63 -7.52 -20.63
C LYS A 116 -12.22 -6.72 -21.79
N GLY A 117 -12.18 -5.40 -21.68
CA GLY A 117 -12.73 -4.47 -22.68
C GLY A 117 -14.24 -4.21 -22.56
N VAL A 118 -14.92 -4.79 -21.55
CA VAL A 118 -16.33 -4.50 -21.26
C VAL A 118 -16.40 -3.49 -20.11
N ASN A 119 -17.26 -2.47 -20.23
CA ASN A 119 -17.54 -1.55 -19.12
C ASN A 119 -18.44 -2.25 -18.08
N LEU A 120 -17.89 -2.50 -16.88
CA LEU A 120 -18.60 -3.20 -15.79
C LEU A 120 -19.81 -2.41 -15.30
N TYR A 121 -19.76 -1.08 -15.36
CA TYR A 121 -20.87 -0.22 -14.97
C TYR A 121 -22.05 -0.38 -15.94
N GLU A 122 -21.76 -0.39 -17.25
CA GLU A 122 -22.77 -0.63 -18.28
C GLU A 122 -23.36 -2.04 -18.18
N LEU A 123 -22.52 -3.04 -17.89
CA LEU A 123 -22.96 -4.41 -17.71
C LEU A 123 -23.97 -4.56 -16.56
N ILE A 124 -23.76 -3.85 -15.43
CA ILE A 124 -24.69 -3.84 -14.29
C ILE A 124 -25.80 -2.76 -14.45
N SER A 125 -25.83 -2.03 -15.57
CA SER A 125 -26.77 -0.93 -15.82
C SER A 125 -26.70 0.20 -14.77
N THR A 126 -25.47 0.61 -14.44
CA THR A 126 -25.15 1.69 -13.48
C THR A 126 -24.20 2.71 -14.11
N THR A 127 -24.00 3.85 -13.44
CA THR A 127 -23.11 4.92 -13.90
C THR A 127 -21.76 4.89 -13.19
N GLU A 128 -20.70 5.36 -13.85
CA GLU A 128 -19.39 5.61 -13.26
C GLU A 128 -19.50 6.66 -12.15
N GLY A 129 -19.47 6.21 -10.89
CA GLY A 129 -19.72 7.05 -9.71
C GLY A 129 -20.97 6.68 -8.92
N ALA A 130 -21.69 5.64 -9.33
CA ALA A 130 -22.78 5.07 -8.54
C ALA A 130 -22.31 4.68 -7.13
N SER A 131 -23.15 4.94 -6.14
CA SER A 131 -22.92 4.53 -4.75
C SER A 131 -22.93 3.00 -4.62
N GLN A 132 -22.34 2.47 -3.55
CA GLN A 132 -22.37 1.02 -3.31
C GLN A 132 -23.80 0.47 -3.20
N ASP A 133 -24.73 1.27 -2.66
CA ASP A 133 -26.13 0.85 -2.51
C ASP A 133 -26.85 0.76 -3.84
N GLU A 134 -26.54 1.66 -4.78
CA GLU A 134 -27.04 1.62 -6.16
C GLU A 134 -26.52 0.39 -6.89
N ILE A 135 -25.22 0.07 -6.78
CA ILE A 135 -24.61 -1.12 -7.37
C ILE A 135 -25.29 -2.39 -6.83
N LYS A 136 -25.48 -2.48 -5.50
CA LYS A 136 -26.18 -3.60 -4.86
C LYS A 136 -27.63 -3.71 -5.33
N LYS A 137 -28.32 -2.58 -5.49
CA LYS A 137 -29.72 -2.55 -5.95
C LYS A 137 -29.84 -3.01 -7.39
N ALA A 138 -28.97 -2.53 -8.27
CA ALA A 138 -28.93 -2.92 -9.68
C ALA A 138 -28.63 -4.42 -9.83
N TYR A 139 -27.64 -4.93 -9.11
CA TYR A 139 -27.34 -6.37 -9.09
C TYR A 139 -28.55 -7.22 -8.68
N ARG A 140 -29.28 -6.84 -7.62
CA ARG A 140 -30.50 -7.55 -7.21
C ARG A 140 -31.58 -7.54 -8.28
N GLN A 141 -31.77 -6.41 -8.97
CA GLN A 141 -32.73 -6.30 -10.07
C GLN A 141 -32.35 -7.23 -11.22
N MET A 142 -31.08 -7.27 -11.59
CA MET A 142 -30.57 -8.11 -12.66
C MET A 142 -30.61 -9.62 -12.32
N ALA A 143 -30.28 -9.98 -11.08
CA ALA A 143 -30.44 -11.35 -10.60
C ALA A 143 -31.90 -11.83 -10.70
N LEU A 144 -32.86 -10.96 -10.41
CA LEU A 144 -34.28 -11.27 -10.57
C LEU A 144 -34.73 -11.41 -12.02
N THR A 145 -34.06 -10.78 -12.99
CA THR A 145 -34.36 -10.93 -14.43
C THR A 145 -33.70 -12.16 -15.04
N CYS A 146 -32.52 -12.53 -14.54
CA CYS A 146 -31.75 -13.68 -15.01
C CYS A 146 -32.12 -15.00 -14.29
N HIS A 147 -33.02 -14.97 -13.31
CA HIS A 147 -33.40 -16.17 -12.54
C HIS A 147 -34.12 -17.20 -13.41
N PRO A 148 -33.76 -18.51 -13.36
CA PRO A 148 -34.29 -19.54 -14.27
C PRO A 148 -35.82 -19.65 -14.27
N ASP A 149 -36.47 -19.37 -13.14
CA ASP A 149 -37.94 -19.33 -13.02
C ASP A 149 -38.59 -18.34 -14.02
N LYS A 150 -38.00 -17.17 -14.23
CA LYS A 150 -38.51 -16.18 -15.21
C LYS A 150 -38.10 -16.49 -16.64
N GLN A 151 -37.15 -17.41 -16.81
CA GLN A 151 -36.56 -17.77 -18.10
C GLN A 151 -37.07 -19.11 -18.64
N ALA A 152 -37.91 -19.81 -17.88
CA ALA A 152 -38.48 -21.09 -18.24
C ALA A 152 -39.27 -21.06 -19.58
N GLN A 153 -39.73 -19.88 -19.99
CA GLN A 153 -40.49 -19.66 -21.23
C GLN A 153 -39.61 -19.31 -22.45
N LEU A 154 -38.29 -19.09 -22.25
CA LEU A 154 -37.36 -18.73 -23.33
C LEU A 154 -36.86 -19.98 -24.05
N GLU A 155 -36.45 -19.82 -25.30
CA GLU A 155 -35.81 -20.90 -26.06
C GLU A 155 -34.50 -21.36 -25.38
N PRO A 156 -34.13 -22.66 -25.45
CA PRO A 156 -32.93 -23.17 -24.78
C PRO A 156 -31.63 -22.42 -25.15
N ALA A 157 -31.54 -21.90 -26.37
CA ALA A 157 -30.41 -21.08 -26.81
C ALA A 157 -30.35 -19.71 -26.12
N GLU A 158 -31.51 -19.11 -25.82
CA GLU A 158 -31.60 -17.83 -25.13
C GLU A 158 -31.35 -17.99 -23.63
N GLN A 159 -31.85 -19.07 -23.03
CA GLN A 159 -31.56 -19.42 -21.63
C GLN A 159 -30.04 -19.53 -21.38
N LYS A 160 -29.31 -20.17 -22.30
CA LYS A 160 -27.84 -20.25 -22.23
C LYS A 160 -27.17 -18.87 -22.27
N LYS A 161 -27.59 -18.01 -23.19
CA LYS A 161 -27.04 -16.64 -23.30
C LYS A 161 -27.27 -15.82 -22.04
N VAL A 162 -28.42 -15.98 -21.38
CA VAL A 162 -28.66 -15.24 -20.13
C VAL A 162 -27.89 -15.85 -18.97
N ALA A 163 -27.72 -17.17 -18.92
CA ALA A 163 -26.84 -17.79 -17.93
C ALA A 163 -25.40 -17.27 -18.08
N GLU A 164 -24.86 -17.21 -19.30
CA GLU A 164 -23.54 -16.64 -19.58
C GLU A 164 -23.43 -15.18 -19.15
N ARG A 165 -24.41 -14.34 -19.50
CA ARG A 165 -24.45 -12.95 -19.06
C ARG A 165 -24.52 -12.84 -17.53
N PHE A 166 -25.29 -13.70 -16.87
CA PHE A 166 -25.43 -13.68 -15.42
C PHE A 166 -24.11 -13.97 -14.71
N VAL A 167 -23.30 -14.88 -15.24
CA VAL A 167 -21.93 -15.13 -14.75
C VAL A 167 -21.08 -13.85 -14.86
N MET A 168 -21.11 -13.16 -16.00
CA MET A 168 -20.39 -11.89 -16.19
C MET A 168 -20.88 -10.80 -15.20
N ILE A 169 -22.19 -10.70 -14.99
CA ILE A 169 -22.81 -9.74 -14.06
C ILE A 169 -22.39 -10.03 -12.62
N GLN A 170 -22.32 -11.30 -12.25
CA GLN A 170 -21.87 -11.71 -10.92
C GLN A 170 -20.42 -11.33 -10.69
N GLU A 171 -19.53 -11.64 -11.62
CA GLU A 171 -18.12 -11.28 -11.54
C GLU A 171 -17.93 -9.75 -11.49
N ALA A 172 -18.66 -9.00 -12.33
CA ALA A 172 -18.66 -7.54 -12.29
C ALA A 172 -19.10 -6.98 -10.93
N TYR A 173 -20.13 -7.58 -10.32
CA TYR A 173 -20.57 -7.19 -8.98
C TYR A 173 -19.53 -7.51 -7.91
N GLU A 174 -18.85 -8.66 -7.99
CA GLU A 174 -17.76 -9.03 -7.07
C GLU A 174 -16.59 -8.04 -7.14
N LEU A 175 -16.28 -7.49 -8.32
CA LEU A 175 -15.27 -6.45 -8.49
C LEU A 175 -15.73 -5.08 -7.98
N LEU A 176 -16.94 -4.66 -8.35
CA LEU A 176 -17.46 -3.33 -8.01
C LEU A 176 -17.96 -3.20 -6.56
N SER A 177 -18.25 -4.31 -5.88
CA SER A 177 -18.71 -4.31 -4.49
C SER A 177 -17.58 -4.08 -3.48
N ASP A 178 -16.35 -4.50 -3.80
CA ASP A 178 -15.16 -4.26 -3.00
C ASP A 178 -14.55 -2.88 -3.34
N PRO A 179 -14.47 -1.92 -2.40
CA PRO A 179 -13.87 -0.62 -2.65
C PRO A 179 -12.46 -0.69 -3.25
N ALA A 180 -11.66 -1.67 -2.83
CA ALA A 180 -10.29 -1.83 -3.29
C ALA A 180 -10.22 -2.17 -4.77
N LYS A 181 -10.92 -3.25 -5.16
CA LYS A 181 -10.96 -3.73 -6.54
C LYS A 181 -11.65 -2.72 -7.45
N ARG A 182 -12.68 -2.05 -6.94
CA ARG A 182 -13.33 -0.95 -7.64
C ARG A 182 -12.36 0.18 -7.94
N MET A 183 -11.54 0.60 -6.96
CA MET A 183 -10.53 1.64 -7.21
C MET A 183 -9.50 1.21 -8.26
N GLN A 184 -9.04 -0.03 -8.22
CA GLN A 184 -8.14 -0.55 -9.23
C GLN A 184 -8.80 -0.55 -10.62
N TYR A 185 -10.06 -0.96 -10.72
CA TYR A 185 -10.82 -0.97 -11.97
C TYR A 185 -11.01 0.46 -12.48
N ASP A 186 -11.45 1.37 -11.61
CA ASP A 186 -11.70 2.77 -11.93
C ASP A 186 -10.42 3.53 -12.33
N SER A 187 -9.24 3.01 -11.94
CA SER A 187 -7.94 3.55 -12.33
C SER A 187 -7.48 3.08 -13.73
N GLY A 188 -7.98 1.94 -14.19
CA GLY A 188 -7.69 1.38 -15.52
C GLY A 188 -8.67 1.79 -16.61
N LEU A 189 -9.78 2.46 -16.26
CA LEU A 189 -10.71 3.02 -17.23
C LEU A 189 -10.04 4.05 -18.15
N ASP A 190 -10.51 4.10 -19.40
CA ASP A 190 -10.00 5.02 -20.41
C ASP A 190 -9.98 6.46 -19.89
N PHE A 191 -8.79 7.04 -19.85
CA PHE A 191 -8.55 8.39 -19.36
C PHE A 191 -7.63 9.15 -20.32
N ASP A 192 -7.99 10.39 -20.60
CA ASP A 192 -7.16 11.28 -21.41
C ASP A 192 -6.06 11.90 -20.55
N ASP A 193 -4.88 11.26 -20.57
CA ASP A 193 -3.68 11.73 -19.90
C ASP A 193 -2.98 12.89 -20.66
N SER A 194 -3.53 13.35 -21.80
CA SER A 194 -2.90 14.39 -22.60
C SER A 194 -2.85 15.75 -21.89
N LEU A 195 -1.67 16.39 -21.97
CA LEU A 195 -1.48 17.73 -21.43
C LEU A 195 -2.02 18.77 -22.41
N PRO A 196 -2.83 19.75 -21.95
CA PRO A 196 -3.39 20.77 -22.83
C PRO A 196 -2.27 21.63 -23.44
N LYS A 197 -2.30 21.80 -24.76
CA LYS A 197 -1.37 22.70 -25.47
C LYS A 197 -2.02 24.06 -25.61
N PHE A 198 -1.56 25.03 -24.84
CA PHE A 198 -2.08 26.39 -24.89
C PHE A 198 -1.54 27.17 -26.09
N LYS A 199 -2.42 27.83 -26.83
CA LYS A 199 -2.07 28.78 -27.89
C LYS A 199 -2.70 30.12 -27.59
N GLU A 200 -1.87 31.09 -27.24
CA GLU A 200 -2.30 32.45 -26.91
C GLU A 200 -3.15 33.08 -28.01
N GLY A 201 -4.23 33.76 -27.62
CA GLY A 201 -5.10 34.54 -28.50
C GLY A 201 -6.22 33.77 -29.22
N LYS A 202 -6.33 32.45 -29.07
CA LYS A 202 -7.43 31.65 -29.67
C LYS A 202 -8.33 30.96 -28.67
N GLN A 203 -7.88 30.76 -27.43
CA GLN A 203 -8.56 29.97 -26.42
C GLN A 203 -8.47 30.66 -25.06
N ASP A 204 -9.51 30.50 -24.24
CA ASP A 204 -9.47 30.92 -22.84
C ASP A 204 -8.64 29.94 -22.01
N PHE A 205 -7.73 30.46 -21.20
CA PHE A 205 -6.86 29.67 -20.33
C PHE A 205 -7.68 28.87 -19.33
N PHE A 206 -8.66 29.50 -18.69
CA PHE A 206 -9.45 28.88 -17.62
C PHE A 206 -10.36 27.77 -18.13
N GLU A 207 -10.89 27.88 -19.36
CA GLU A 207 -11.67 26.82 -19.98
C GLU A 207 -10.80 25.59 -20.28
N VAL A 208 -9.67 25.80 -20.96
CA VAL A 208 -8.79 24.70 -21.40
C VAL A 208 -8.12 24.00 -20.21
N PHE A 209 -7.42 24.75 -19.35
CA PHE A 209 -6.74 24.16 -18.20
C PHE A 209 -7.73 23.77 -17.11
N GLY A 210 -8.80 24.53 -16.90
CA GLY A 210 -9.81 24.19 -15.90
C GLY A 210 -10.49 22.85 -16.19
N GLU A 211 -10.69 22.50 -17.46
CA GLU A 211 -11.19 21.17 -17.83
C GLU A 211 -10.15 20.07 -17.53
N ALA A 212 -8.87 20.29 -17.87
CA ALA A 212 -7.79 19.36 -17.55
C ALA A 212 -7.67 19.12 -16.04
N PHE A 213 -7.71 20.18 -15.21
CA PHE A 213 -7.72 20.06 -13.75
C PHE A 213 -8.97 19.35 -13.24
N ARG A 214 -10.16 19.64 -13.78
CA ARG A 214 -11.41 18.92 -13.40
C ARG A 214 -11.35 17.43 -13.72
N ARG A 215 -10.78 17.05 -14.87
CA ARG A 215 -10.57 15.63 -15.24
C ARG A 215 -9.64 14.93 -14.24
N ASN A 216 -8.48 15.54 -13.95
CA ASN A 216 -7.52 14.97 -12.99
C ASN A 216 -8.04 14.98 -11.55
N ALA A 217 -8.94 15.91 -11.18
CA ALA A 217 -9.54 16.00 -9.85
C ALA A 217 -10.29 14.72 -9.43
N ARG A 218 -10.80 13.93 -10.38
CA ARG A 218 -11.42 12.61 -10.13
C ARG A 218 -10.50 11.71 -9.30
N PHE A 219 -9.20 11.77 -9.58
CA PHE A 219 -8.18 10.92 -8.96
C PHE A 219 -7.63 11.47 -7.64
N SER A 220 -8.13 12.60 -7.13
CA SER A 220 -7.61 13.18 -5.90
C SER A 220 -8.02 12.38 -4.66
N ILE A 221 -7.05 12.10 -3.79
CA ILE A 221 -7.29 11.58 -2.44
C ILE A 221 -7.88 12.68 -1.55
N ARG A 222 -7.42 13.93 -1.70
CA ARG A 222 -7.80 15.06 -0.84
C ARG A 222 -9.00 15.80 -1.42
N ARG A 223 -10.04 16.00 -0.62
CA ARG A 223 -11.24 16.78 -0.99
C ARG A 223 -11.55 17.84 0.06
N PRO A 224 -12.10 19.01 -0.31
CA PRO A 224 -12.51 19.42 -1.65
C PRO A 224 -11.33 19.83 -2.56
N VAL A 225 -11.45 19.56 -3.86
CA VAL A 225 -10.46 19.98 -4.86
C VAL A 225 -10.73 21.44 -5.25
N PRO A 226 -9.74 22.35 -5.16
CA PRO A 226 -9.91 23.75 -5.56
C PRO A 226 -10.04 23.88 -7.08
N GLU A 227 -10.96 24.72 -7.52
CA GLU A 227 -11.10 25.08 -8.93
C GLU A 227 -10.03 26.08 -9.36
N VAL A 228 -9.70 26.11 -10.66
CA VAL A 228 -8.71 27.03 -11.25
C VAL A 228 -9.06 28.51 -11.03
N GLY A 229 -10.33 28.80 -10.75
CA GLY A 229 -10.82 30.12 -10.42
C GLY A 229 -11.04 31.01 -11.65
N SER A 230 -10.90 32.31 -11.44
CA SER A 230 -11.07 33.36 -12.45
C SER A 230 -9.97 34.42 -12.37
N LEU A 231 -9.84 35.25 -13.41
CA LEU A 231 -8.91 36.38 -13.42
C LEU A 231 -9.17 37.40 -12.30
N LYS A 232 -10.37 37.41 -11.70
CA LYS A 232 -10.77 38.36 -10.65
C LYS A 232 -10.39 37.89 -9.25
N ASP A 233 -9.83 36.69 -9.11
CA ASP A 233 -9.57 36.10 -7.81
C ASP A 233 -8.35 36.73 -7.14
N THR A 234 -8.31 36.62 -5.81
CA THR A 234 -7.20 37.15 -5.01
C THR A 234 -5.96 36.26 -5.14
N PRO A 235 -4.74 36.82 -5.05
CA PRO A 235 -3.51 36.02 -5.06
C PRO A 235 -3.47 34.92 -3.99
N GLY A 236 -4.15 35.13 -2.85
CA GLY A 236 -4.26 34.10 -1.81
C GLY A 236 -5.11 32.89 -2.21
N GLN A 237 -6.10 33.05 -3.09
CA GLN A 237 -6.88 31.94 -3.63
C GLN A 237 -6.05 31.14 -4.64
N TRP A 238 -5.31 31.80 -5.53
CA TRP A 238 -4.39 31.12 -6.44
C TRP A 238 -3.31 30.36 -5.69
N LYS A 239 -2.75 30.95 -4.63
CA LYS A 239 -1.77 30.24 -3.80
C LYS A 239 -2.34 28.92 -3.26
N LYS A 240 -3.55 28.90 -2.71
CA LYS A 240 -4.19 27.68 -2.22
C LYS A 240 -4.42 26.64 -3.31
N PHE A 241 -4.78 27.11 -4.51
CA PHE A 241 -4.94 26.24 -5.68
C PHE A 241 -3.61 25.58 -6.04
N TYR A 242 -2.54 26.37 -6.23
CA TYR A 242 -1.23 25.85 -6.59
C TYR A 242 -0.63 24.96 -5.49
N ASP A 243 -0.71 25.37 -4.22
CA ASP A 243 -0.25 24.56 -3.08
C ASP A 243 -0.93 23.18 -3.08
N PHE A 244 -2.24 23.11 -3.38
CA PHE A 244 -2.96 21.84 -3.49
C PHE A 244 -2.46 20.97 -4.64
N TRP A 245 -2.26 21.56 -5.82
CA TRP A 245 -1.89 20.81 -7.03
C TRP A 245 -0.41 20.42 -7.08
N PHE A 246 0.49 21.18 -6.45
CA PHE A 246 1.88 20.76 -6.23
C PHE A 246 1.97 19.58 -5.27
N ASP A 247 1.13 19.54 -4.23
CA ASP A 247 1.00 18.42 -3.29
C ASP A 247 -0.07 17.40 -3.70
N PHE A 248 -0.39 17.31 -5.00
CA PHE A 248 -1.45 16.44 -5.49
C PHE A 248 -1.13 14.97 -5.25
N GLN A 249 -2.02 14.28 -4.54
CA GLN A 249 -1.92 12.85 -4.28
C GLN A 249 -3.04 12.13 -5.04
N SER A 250 -2.65 11.32 -6.02
CA SER A 250 -3.57 10.48 -6.78
C SER A 250 -3.83 9.15 -6.09
N TRP A 251 -5.06 8.64 -6.17
CA TRP A 251 -5.38 7.28 -5.74
C TRP A 251 -5.26 6.23 -6.87
N ARG A 252 -4.85 6.64 -8.09
CA ARG A 252 -4.64 5.71 -9.21
C ARG A 252 -3.68 4.60 -8.81
N ASP A 253 -4.01 3.36 -9.16
CA ASP A 253 -3.13 2.23 -8.86
C ASP A 253 -1.95 2.24 -9.85
N PRO A 254 -0.70 2.39 -9.37
CA PRO A 254 0.47 2.42 -10.24
C PRO A 254 0.73 1.10 -10.98
N VAL A 255 0.24 -0.03 -10.47
CA VAL A 255 0.37 -1.33 -11.15
C VAL A 255 -0.52 -1.35 -12.40
N ILE A 256 -1.74 -0.83 -12.30
CA ILE A 256 -2.67 -0.73 -13.43
C ILE A 256 -2.16 0.30 -14.45
N LEU A 257 -1.54 1.39 -13.99
CA LEU A 257 -0.89 2.34 -14.89
C LEU A 257 0.26 1.72 -15.68
N ALA A 258 1.06 0.87 -15.04
CA ALA A 258 2.13 0.14 -15.70
C ALA A 258 1.59 -0.86 -16.73
N GLU A 259 0.54 -1.63 -16.38
CA GLU A 259 -0.14 -2.54 -17.32
C GLU A 259 -0.67 -1.80 -18.56
N ASN A 260 -1.35 -0.66 -18.35
CA ASN A 260 -1.86 0.18 -19.45
C ASN A 260 -0.72 0.84 -20.26
N GLY A 261 0.43 1.08 -19.64
CA GLY A 261 1.65 1.57 -20.27
C GLY A 261 2.41 0.52 -21.09
N GLY A 262 1.95 -0.74 -21.07
CA GLY A 262 2.55 -1.84 -21.83
C GLY A 262 3.61 -2.65 -21.05
N GLU A 263 3.78 -2.40 -19.75
CA GLU A 263 4.65 -3.24 -18.91
C GLU A 263 3.99 -4.59 -18.62
N GLU A 264 4.80 -5.65 -18.64
CA GLU A 264 4.36 -6.98 -18.24
C GLU A 264 4.34 -7.09 -16.70
N ILE A 265 3.14 -7.10 -16.12
CA ILE A 265 2.95 -7.29 -14.68
C ILE A 265 2.84 -8.78 -14.35
N HIS A 266 3.69 -9.27 -13.47
CA HIS A 266 3.71 -10.69 -13.08
C HIS A 266 2.49 -11.07 -12.22
N ASP A 267 1.83 -12.18 -12.57
CA ASP A 267 0.82 -12.80 -11.71
C ASP A 267 1.48 -13.56 -10.55
N LEU A 268 1.38 -12.99 -9.34
CA LEU A 268 1.89 -13.59 -8.11
C LEU A 268 1.28 -14.96 -7.74
N GLY A 269 0.18 -15.34 -8.38
CA GLY A 269 -0.45 -16.65 -8.24
C GLY A 269 0.16 -17.73 -9.15
N ALA A 270 0.92 -17.34 -10.17
CA ALA A 270 1.58 -18.25 -11.11
C ALA A 270 2.99 -18.67 -10.66
N ALA A 271 3.52 -18.08 -9.59
CA ALA A 271 4.84 -18.43 -9.07
C ALA A 271 4.89 -19.88 -8.57
N ASP A 272 5.90 -20.62 -9.00
CA ASP A 272 6.14 -22.02 -8.62
C ASP A 272 6.69 -22.12 -7.19
N CYS A 273 7.46 -21.12 -6.76
CA CYS A 273 8.11 -21.11 -5.45
C CYS A 273 8.05 -19.75 -4.73
N ARG A 274 8.48 -19.76 -3.47
CA ARG A 274 8.48 -18.58 -2.61
C ARG A 274 9.45 -17.52 -3.12
N GLU A 275 10.61 -17.95 -3.60
CA GLU A 275 11.69 -17.10 -4.10
C GLU A 275 11.27 -16.41 -5.39
N GLU A 276 10.67 -17.14 -6.32
CA GLU A 276 10.08 -16.58 -7.55
C GLU A 276 8.99 -15.58 -7.23
N LYS A 277 8.08 -15.90 -6.29
CA LYS A 277 7.04 -14.96 -5.86
C LYS A 277 7.63 -13.66 -5.31
N ARG A 278 8.72 -13.74 -4.54
CA ARG A 278 9.41 -12.55 -4.01
C ARG A 278 10.04 -11.72 -5.12
N TRP A 279 10.66 -12.37 -6.09
CA TRP A 279 11.22 -11.72 -7.27
C TRP A 279 10.13 -11.01 -8.09
N MET A 280 9.02 -11.70 -8.40
CA MET A 280 7.86 -11.13 -9.10
C MET A 280 7.27 -9.93 -8.35
N MET A 281 7.18 -9.99 -7.01
CA MET A 281 6.73 -8.84 -6.19
C MET A 281 7.69 -7.66 -6.32
N LYS A 282 9.00 -7.89 -6.29
CA LYS A 282 10.02 -6.84 -6.44
C LYS A 282 9.92 -6.19 -7.82
N GLU A 283 9.72 -7.00 -8.85
CA GLU A 283 9.62 -6.53 -10.23
C GLU A 283 8.34 -5.69 -10.44
N ASN A 284 7.18 -6.18 -9.99
CA ASN A 284 5.95 -5.40 -10.01
C ASN A 284 6.07 -4.09 -9.21
N ALA A 285 6.77 -4.12 -8.06
CA ALA A 285 7.01 -2.93 -7.26
C ALA A 285 7.93 -1.92 -7.96
N ARG A 286 8.92 -2.40 -8.73
CA ARG A 286 9.80 -1.57 -9.56
C ARG A 286 9.00 -0.85 -10.65
N ALA A 287 8.16 -1.59 -11.40
CA ALA A 287 7.27 -1.03 -12.41
C ALA A 287 6.30 -0.01 -11.78
N ALA A 288 5.65 -0.36 -10.67
CA ALA A 288 4.75 0.54 -9.95
C ALA A 288 5.46 1.84 -9.49
N LYS A 289 6.71 1.74 -9.00
CA LYS A 289 7.49 2.91 -8.58
C LYS A 289 7.80 3.82 -9.78
N HIS A 290 8.17 3.25 -10.92
CA HIS A 290 8.42 3.97 -12.17
C HIS A 290 7.19 4.78 -12.60
N TYR A 291 6.05 4.12 -12.78
CA TYR A 291 4.82 4.76 -13.26
C TYR A 291 4.22 5.74 -12.25
N LYS A 292 4.41 5.49 -10.95
CA LYS A 292 4.05 6.48 -9.92
C LYS A 292 4.86 7.77 -10.07
N LYS A 293 6.16 7.66 -10.37
CA LYS A 293 7.03 8.82 -10.60
C LYS A 293 6.61 9.57 -11.86
N GLU A 294 6.35 8.85 -12.95
CA GLU A 294 5.88 9.45 -14.21
C GLU A 294 4.54 10.19 -14.04
N GLU A 295 3.59 9.63 -13.28
CA GLU A 295 2.31 10.30 -13.00
C GLU A 295 2.51 11.59 -12.20
N VAL A 296 3.39 11.58 -11.19
CA VAL A 296 3.73 12.78 -10.43
C VAL A 296 4.37 13.84 -11.32
N GLU A 297 5.33 13.44 -12.16
CA GLU A 297 5.96 14.35 -13.13
C GLU A 297 4.96 14.91 -14.16
N ARG A 298 4.00 14.10 -14.61
CA ARG A 298 2.93 14.53 -15.52
C ARG A 298 2.05 15.59 -14.87
N ILE A 299 1.62 15.39 -13.63
CA ILE A 299 0.83 16.38 -12.89
C ILE A 299 1.64 17.65 -12.63
N GLN A 300 2.92 17.53 -12.28
CA GLN A 300 3.80 18.71 -12.13
C GLN A 300 3.93 19.50 -13.43
N LYS A 301 4.03 18.83 -14.59
CA LYS A 301 4.01 19.46 -15.92
C LYS A 301 2.68 20.10 -16.28
N LEU A 302 1.56 19.66 -15.69
CA LEU A 302 0.26 20.31 -15.87
C LEU A 302 0.16 21.61 -15.07
N VAL A 303 0.82 21.66 -13.91
CA VAL A 303 0.78 22.79 -12.97
C VAL A 303 1.79 23.88 -13.34
N THR A 304 2.94 23.47 -13.90
CA THR A 304 4.06 24.36 -14.29
C THR A 304 3.81 25.01 -15.65
#